data_AF-A0A822CIL7-F1
#
_entry.id   AF-A0A822CIL7-F1
#
_cell.length_a   1.000
_cell.length_b   1.000
_cell.length_c   1.000
_cell.angle_alpha   90.00
_cell.angle_beta   90.00
_cell.angle_gamma   90.00
#
_symmetry.space_group_name_H-M   'P 1'
#
loop_
_entity.id
_entity.type
_entity.pdbx_description
1 polymer ?
#
loop_
_entity_poly.entity_id
_entity_poly.type
_entity_poly.pdbx_seq_one_letter_code
_entity_poly.pdbx_strand_id
1 'polypeptide(L)'
;VANALAGAYEYLIRKNSGKHIDVSRLFIYYNARLKDPRYKNGLWDNGVSINHGVTALEEFGCCKEYLHPFDNNYINTQPSAACYEEAIKYRIVDSMSIATDLDDMKSCLAEGYPFVFGLATYPSFLTAKDNGGYVPMPNRSDEHPNTKREMHAMLAVGYDDYSRSFIVRNSYGEKWGDRGYGYIPYDYMGNPELCKQLHTIKAITGDSRSRLQEDNQDYDPYGWISDNNTDYYAESNYVDPSNSYNSYEDPNYSGNYYSDYGFQEPVVYAEDYLSRKKDEIKSSSKLQIICRGFYKDENKNPLNLLFLLNQHRLKHVPVLVFTQDKAGLQHHLQNQAPSMDLNDWKQRLFITSSSEELLTKIKQNISNKEHPVIAEKQTAKSKKKP
;
A
#
# COMPACT_ATOMS: atom_id res chain seq x y z
N VAL A 1 -19.53 -3.37 9.11
CA VAL A 1 -18.35 -2.68 9.71
C VAL A 1 -17.46 -3.64 10.50
N ALA A 2 -17.92 -4.21 11.62
CA ALA A 2 -17.05 -5.05 12.46
C ALA A 2 -16.40 -6.23 11.73
N ASN A 3 -17.10 -6.89 10.81
CA ASN A 3 -16.50 -7.94 9.95
C ASN A 3 -15.33 -7.43 9.10
N ALA A 4 -15.46 -6.24 8.50
CA ALA A 4 -14.41 -5.68 7.64
C ALA A 4 -13.20 -5.25 8.47
N LEU A 5 -13.44 -4.62 9.63
CA LEU A 5 -12.39 -4.24 10.57
C LEU A 5 -11.65 -5.46 11.14
N ALA A 6 -12.38 -6.51 11.53
CA ALA A 6 -11.77 -7.78 11.95
C ALA A 6 -10.85 -8.32 10.84
N GLY A 7 -11.32 -8.35 9.58
CA GLY A 7 -10.48 -8.82 8.47
C GLY A 7 -9.19 -8.00 8.27
N ALA A 8 -9.24 -6.67 8.40
CA ALA A 8 -8.03 -5.82 8.35
C ALA A 8 -7.09 -6.12 9.53
N TYR A 9 -7.68 -6.27 10.72
CA TYR A 9 -6.97 -6.53 11.97
C TYR A 9 -6.26 -7.90 11.95
N GLU A 10 -6.96 -8.96 11.55
CA GLU A 10 -6.44 -10.32 11.39
C GLU A 10 -5.34 -10.39 10.33
N TYR A 11 -5.49 -9.62 9.24
CA TYR A 11 -4.45 -9.51 8.23
C TYR A 11 -3.16 -8.93 8.82
N LEU A 12 -3.24 -7.86 9.63
CA LEU A 12 -2.07 -7.29 10.28
C LEU A 12 -1.41 -8.27 11.25
N ILE A 13 -2.20 -8.95 12.10
CA ILE A 13 -1.69 -10.00 12.99
C ILE A 13 -0.91 -11.03 12.17
N ARG A 14 -1.49 -11.51 11.06
CA ARG A 14 -0.86 -12.51 10.21
C ARG A 14 0.39 -11.99 9.50
N LYS A 15 0.36 -10.75 8.99
CA LYS A 15 1.51 -10.10 8.34
C LYS A 15 2.69 -9.97 9.29
N ASN A 16 2.43 -9.68 10.56
CA ASN A 16 3.45 -9.39 11.56
C ASN A 16 3.97 -10.62 12.30
N SER A 17 3.08 -11.55 12.66
CA SER A 17 3.42 -12.73 13.46
C SER A 17 3.54 -14.03 12.66
N GLY A 18 3.08 -14.04 11.41
CA GLY A 18 2.91 -15.25 10.60
C GLY A 18 1.74 -16.15 11.03
N LYS A 19 1.05 -15.82 12.14
CA LYS A 19 -0.04 -16.62 12.70
C LYS A 19 -1.39 -16.08 12.27
N HIS A 20 -2.30 -16.98 11.92
CA HIS A 20 -3.70 -16.63 11.75
C HIS A 20 -4.42 -16.73 13.10
N ILE A 21 -5.15 -15.68 13.45
CA ILE A 21 -5.93 -15.56 14.69
C ILE A 21 -7.24 -14.89 14.29
N ASP A 22 -8.37 -15.49 14.65
CA ASP A 22 -9.68 -14.86 14.50
C ASP A 22 -9.95 -13.92 15.68
N VAL A 23 -10.39 -12.70 15.38
CA VAL A 23 -10.70 -11.68 16.41
C VAL A 23 -12.20 -11.48 16.54
N SER A 24 -12.67 -11.18 17.75
CA SER A 24 -14.10 -11.10 18.05
C SER A 24 -14.77 -9.92 17.35
N ARG A 25 -15.55 -10.24 16.33
CA ARG A 25 -16.35 -9.23 15.61
C ARG A 25 -17.42 -8.60 16.49
N LEU A 26 -18.00 -9.36 17.42
CA LEU A 26 -18.98 -8.81 18.37
C LEU A 26 -18.33 -7.90 19.41
N PHE A 27 -17.08 -8.17 19.82
CA PHE A 27 -16.33 -7.24 20.67
C PHE A 27 -16.13 -5.89 19.97
N ILE A 28 -15.72 -5.91 18.70
CA ILE A 28 -15.59 -4.69 17.89
C ILE A 28 -16.96 -3.99 17.79
N TYR A 29 -18.02 -4.74 17.44
CA TYR A 29 -19.33 -4.16 17.19
C TYR A 29 -20.00 -3.57 18.44
N TYR A 30 -19.86 -4.23 19.58
CA TYR A 30 -20.35 -3.76 20.87
C TYR A 30 -19.66 -2.44 21.25
N ASN A 31 -18.32 -2.44 21.30
CA ASN A 31 -17.56 -1.27 21.72
C ASN A 31 -17.68 -0.09 20.75
N ALA A 32 -17.76 -0.36 19.44
CA ALA A 32 -17.99 0.68 18.43
C ALA A 32 -19.31 1.42 18.67
N ARG A 33 -20.39 0.71 19.01
CA ARG A 33 -21.69 1.35 19.26
C ARG A 33 -21.72 2.16 20.54
N LEU A 34 -20.89 1.84 21.54
CA LEU A 34 -20.71 2.69 22.72
C LEU A 34 -20.04 4.04 22.39
N LYS A 35 -19.31 4.13 21.28
CA LYS A 35 -18.72 5.40 20.80
C LYS A 35 -19.70 6.24 19.99
N ASP A 36 -20.84 5.68 19.60
CA ASP A 36 -21.79 6.32 18.72
C ASP A 36 -22.94 6.96 19.53
N PRO A 37 -23.11 8.30 19.49
CA PRO A 37 -24.13 9.00 20.27
C PRO A 37 -25.57 8.52 20.05
N ARG A 38 -25.84 7.84 18.92
CA ARG A 38 -27.16 7.23 18.64
C ARG A 38 -27.56 6.22 19.71
N TYR A 39 -26.60 5.54 20.34
CA TYR A 39 -26.86 4.48 21.31
C TYR A 39 -26.80 4.92 22.78
N LYS A 40 -26.80 6.22 23.06
CA LYS A 40 -26.74 6.77 24.44
C LYS A 40 -27.83 6.23 25.38
N ASN A 41 -28.95 5.76 24.83
CA ASN A 41 -30.11 5.25 25.58
C ASN A 41 -30.27 3.72 25.52
N GLY A 42 -29.23 3.00 25.07
CA GLY A 42 -29.24 1.53 24.96
C GLY A 42 -28.70 1.04 23.62
N LEU A 43 -28.22 -0.21 23.59
CA LEU A 43 -27.72 -0.85 22.38
C LEU A 43 -28.83 -1.62 21.66
N TRP A 44 -28.89 -1.49 20.34
CA TRP A 44 -29.66 -2.36 19.45
C TRP A 44 -28.90 -2.58 18.14
N ASP A 45 -29.38 -3.51 17.32
CA ASP A 45 -28.72 -3.84 16.06
C ASP A 45 -29.15 -2.86 14.95
N ASN A 46 -28.30 -1.87 14.66
CA ASN A 46 -28.57 -0.86 13.62
C ASN A 46 -27.28 -0.30 12.98
N GLY A 47 -26.24 -1.13 12.94
CA GLY A 47 -24.95 -0.78 12.37
C GLY A 47 -24.19 0.31 13.14
N VAL A 48 -22.98 0.59 12.68
CA VAL A 48 -22.09 1.59 13.27
C VAL A 48 -21.21 2.16 12.16
N SER A 49 -20.65 3.36 12.35
CA SER A 49 -19.69 3.92 11.39
C SER A 49 -18.34 3.19 11.48
N ILE A 50 -17.56 3.25 10.40
CA ILE A 50 -16.20 2.69 10.39
C ILE A 50 -15.34 3.41 11.42
N ASN A 51 -15.42 4.74 11.49
CA ASN A 51 -14.65 5.57 12.42
C ASN A 51 -14.88 5.18 13.89
N HIS A 52 -16.14 4.97 14.31
CA HIS A 52 -16.41 4.51 15.68
C HIS A 52 -15.83 3.11 15.95
N GLY A 53 -15.79 2.25 14.93
CA GLY A 53 -15.13 0.95 15.02
C GLY A 53 -13.61 1.06 15.17
N VAL A 54 -12.97 1.96 14.43
CA VAL A 54 -11.54 2.26 14.58
C VAL A 54 -11.26 2.83 15.96
N THR A 55 -12.01 3.85 16.41
CA THR A 55 -11.85 4.42 17.76
C THR A 55 -12.01 3.38 18.87
N ALA A 56 -12.95 2.44 18.72
CA ALA A 56 -13.09 1.34 19.67
C ALA A 56 -11.85 0.41 19.70
N LEU A 57 -11.25 0.14 18.54
CA LEU A 57 -10.04 -0.68 18.41
C LEU A 57 -8.78 0.06 18.88
N GLU A 58 -8.72 1.39 18.75
CA GLU A 58 -7.66 2.23 19.33
C GLU A 58 -7.74 2.23 20.86
N GLU A 59 -8.94 2.31 21.43
CA GLU A 59 -9.11 2.39 22.88
C GLU A 59 -9.00 1.02 23.57
N PHE A 60 -9.69 0.02 23.03
CA PHE A 60 -9.85 -1.29 23.70
C PHE A 60 -9.07 -2.41 23.04
N GLY A 61 -8.68 -2.25 21.77
CA GLY A 61 -8.15 -3.35 20.98
C GLY A 61 -9.20 -4.39 20.62
N CYS A 62 -8.80 -5.64 20.45
CA CYS A 62 -9.73 -6.74 20.21
C CYS A 62 -9.29 -8.05 20.87
N CYS A 63 -10.24 -8.77 21.47
CA CYS A 63 -10.02 -10.12 21.95
C CYS A 63 -10.17 -11.16 20.82
N LYS A 64 -9.74 -12.39 21.08
CA LYS A 64 -9.95 -13.50 20.15
C LYS A 64 -11.43 -13.88 20.09
N GLU A 65 -11.86 -14.32 18.90
CA GLU A 65 -13.25 -14.68 18.63
C GLU A 65 -13.78 -15.75 19.62
N TYR A 66 -12.97 -16.70 20.07
CA TYR A 66 -13.44 -17.72 21.02
C TYR A 66 -13.79 -17.17 22.42
N LEU A 67 -13.25 -16.01 22.84
CA LEU A 67 -13.61 -15.40 24.13
C LEU A 67 -14.98 -14.71 24.08
N HIS A 68 -15.37 -14.22 22.91
CA HIS A 68 -16.66 -13.59 22.68
C HIS A 68 -17.15 -13.95 21.26
N PRO A 69 -17.72 -15.16 21.10
CA PRO A 69 -18.03 -15.73 19.79
C PRO A 69 -19.20 -15.02 19.13
N PHE A 70 -19.20 -15.04 17.80
CA PHE A 70 -20.33 -14.59 17.01
C PHE A 70 -21.55 -15.49 17.21
N ASP A 71 -22.42 -15.05 18.11
CA ASP A 71 -23.75 -15.58 18.36
C ASP A 71 -24.74 -14.41 18.35
N ASN A 72 -25.87 -14.56 17.67
CA ASN A 72 -26.89 -13.51 17.60
C ASN A 72 -27.40 -13.08 18.99
N ASN A 73 -27.37 -13.98 19.97
CA ASN A 73 -27.74 -13.68 21.35
C ASN A 73 -26.77 -12.73 22.05
N TYR A 74 -25.53 -12.63 21.55
CA TYR A 74 -24.48 -11.78 22.12
C TYR A 74 -24.36 -10.42 21.43
N ILE A 75 -25.16 -10.14 20.40
CA ILE A 75 -25.07 -8.87 19.64
C ILE A 75 -25.10 -7.67 20.58
N ASN A 76 -25.97 -7.62 21.58
CA ASN A 76 -26.07 -6.48 22.51
C ASN A 76 -25.47 -6.79 23.89
N THR A 77 -24.81 -7.93 24.05
CA THR A 77 -24.26 -8.37 25.33
C THR A 77 -22.86 -7.79 25.52
N GLN A 78 -22.63 -7.22 26.70
CA GLN A 78 -21.30 -6.72 27.06
C GLN A 78 -20.27 -7.86 27.08
N PRO A 79 -19.12 -7.70 26.41
CA PRO A 79 -18.01 -8.64 26.57
C PRO A 79 -17.55 -8.75 28.02
N SER A 80 -17.06 -9.92 28.41
CA SER A 80 -16.57 -10.15 29.78
C SER A 80 -15.30 -9.35 30.07
N ALA A 81 -14.97 -9.16 31.36
CA ALA A 81 -13.71 -8.51 31.76
C ALA A 81 -12.47 -9.18 31.13
N ALA A 82 -12.47 -10.51 31.04
CA ALA A 82 -11.41 -11.28 30.38
C ALA A 82 -11.23 -10.91 28.89
N CYS A 83 -12.30 -10.51 28.19
CA CYS A 83 -12.20 -10.01 26.82
C CYS A 83 -11.40 -8.70 26.79
N TYR A 84 -11.71 -7.74 27.67
CA TYR A 84 -11.01 -6.46 27.73
C TYR A 84 -9.55 -6.61 28.17
N GLU A 85 -9.28 -7.49 29.13
CA GLU A 85 -7.91 -7.81 29.59
C GLU A 85 -7.04 -8.44 28.49
N GLU A 86 -7.63 -9.23 27.59
CA GLU A 86 -6.93 -9.72 26.39
C GLU A 86 -6.79 -8.61 25.34
N ALA A 87 -7.88 -7.90 25.06
CA ALA A 87 -7.97 -6.93 23.97
C ALA A 87 -6.98 -5.77 24.12
N ILE A 88 -6.75 -5.28 25.34
CA ILE A 88 -5.87 -4.12 25.60
C ILE A 88 -4.42 -4.35 25.16
N LYS A 89 -4.01 -5.61 25.01
CA LYS A 89 -2.66 -6.00 24.53
C LYS A 89 -2.50 -5.78 23.03
N TYR A 90 -3.61 -5.58 22.31
CA TYR A 90 -3.69 -5.48 20.87
C TYR A 90 -4.56 -4.28 20.50
N ARG A 91 -4.13 -3.06 20.82
CA ARG A 91 -4.78 -1.80 20.40
C ARG A 91 -4.23 -1.32 19.08
N ILE A 92 -5.03 -0.64 18.27
CA ILE A 92 -4.50 0.10 17.12
C ILE A 92 -3.61 1.24 17.62
N VAL A 93 -2.41 1.37 17.05
CA VAL A 93 -1.47 2.47 17.33
C VAL A 93 -1.12 3.30 16.11
N ASP A 94 -1.36 2.77 14.90
CA ASP A 94 -1.23 3.51 13.66
C ASP A 94 -2.38 3.14 12.73
N SER A 95 -3.13 4.15 12.30
CA SER A 95 -4.23 4.04 11.37
C SER A 95 -4.42 5.37 10.64
N MET A 96 -5.00 5.34 9.44
CA MET A 96 -5.26 6.56 8.68
C MET A 96 -6.53 6.45 7.85
N SER A 97 -7.23 7.57 7.71
CA SER A 97 -8.28 7.71 6.71
C SER A 97 -7.65 7.86 5.33
N ILE A 98 -8.32 7.32 4.32
CA ILE A 98 -7.91 7.40 2.91
C ILE A 98 -8.90 8.30 2.19
N ALA A 99 -8.42 9.17 1.30
CA ALA A 99 -9.32 9.94 0.45
C ALA A 99 -10.09 9.01 -0.50
N THR A 100 -11.26 9.47 -0.97
CA THR A 100 -11.96 8.78 -2.06
C THR A 100 -11.31 9.12 -3.40
N ASP A 101 -10.04 8.73 -3.54
CA ASP A 101 -9.19 8.92 -4.70
C ASP A 101 -8.56 7.57 -5.08
N LEU A 102 -8.49 7.28 -6.38
CA LEU A 102 -8.02 5.98 -6.86
C LEU A 102 -6.53 5.76 -6.59
N ASP A 103 -5.72 6.82 -6.69
CA ASP A 103 -4.27 6.72 -6.51
C ASP A 103 -3.95 6.53 -5.02
N ASP A 104 -4.67 7.20 -4.12
CA ASP A 104 -4.54 6.99 -2.68
C ASP A 104 -4.94 5.56 -2.26
N MET A 105 -6.06 5.06 -2.79
CA MET A 105 -6.53 3.68 -2.53
C MET A 105 -5.52 2.64 -3.03
N LYS A 106 -5.01 2.80 -4.25
CA LYS A 106 -4.00 1.88 -4.83
C LYS A 106 -2.68 1.96 -4.07
N SER A 107 -2.23 3.16 -3.72
CA SER A 107 -1.00 3.38 -2.96
C SER A 107 -1.06 2.66 -1.61
N CYS A 108 -2.18 2.78 -0.89
CA CYS A 108 -2.39 2.06 0.37
C CYS A 108 -2.25 0.54 0.21
N LEU A 109 -2.87 -0.03 -0.82
CA LEU A 109 -2.76 -1.46 -1.12
C LEU A 109 -1.35 -1.86 -1.58
N ALA A 110 -0.66 -1.00 -2.33
CA ALA A 110 0.70 -1.23 -2.81
C ALA A 110 1.76 -1.21 -1.70
N GLU A 111 1.50 -0.46 -0.61
CA GLU A 111 2.23 -0.51 0.67
C GLU A 111 1.95 -1.81 1.47
N GLY A 112 0.99 -2.61 1.00
CA GLY A 112 0.61 -3.89 1.59
C GLY A 112 -0.32 -3.75 2.78
N TYR A 113 -1.16 -2.71 2.80
CA TYR A 113 -2.20 -2.49 3.80
C TYR A 113 -3.59 -2.53 3.16
N PRO A 114 -4.43 -3.52 3.52
CA PRO A 114 -5.86 -3.52 3.22
C PRO A 114 -6.56 -2.33 3.89
N PHE A 115 -7.59 -1.81 3.26
CA PHE A 115 -8.42 -0.74 3.84
C PHE A 115 -9.89 -1.13 3.88
N VAL A 116 -10.56 -0.74 4.95
CA VAL A 116 -12.02 -0.84 5.06
C VAL A 116 -12.67 0.37 4.41
N PHE A 117 -13.85 0.21 3.84
CA PHE A 117 -14.60 1.29 3.22
C PHE A 117 -16.10 1.04 3.35
N GLY A 118 -16.89 2.12 3.31
CA GLY A 118 -18.35 2.08 3.22
C GLY A 118 -18.80 2.34 1.79
N LEU A 119 -19.60 1.44 1.23
CA LEU A 119 -20.18 1.55 -0.10
C LEU A 119 -21.69 1.68 0.00
N ALA A 120 -22.25 2.62 -0.74
CA ALA A 120 -23.66 2.67 -1.06
C ALA A 120 -24.01 1.46 -1.92
N THR A 121 -24.82 0.53 -1.43
CA THR A 121 -25.27 -0.63 -2.19
C THR A 121 -26.71 -0.44 -2.65
N TYR A 122 -27.01 -1.05 -3.81
CA TYR A 122 -28.31 -1.04 -4.47
C TYR A 122 -28.75 -2.48 -4.73
N PRO A 123 -30.02 -2.74 -5.09
CA PRO A 123 -30.47 -4.09 -5.46
C PRO A 123 -29.57 -4.76 -6.52
N SER A 124 -29.04 -4.00 -7.48
CA SER A 124 -28.07 -4.49 -8.47
C SER A 124 -26.78 -5.05 -7.87
N PHE A 125 -26.33 -4.56 -6.70
CA PHE A 125 -25.17 -5.11 -6.00
C PHE A 125 -25.35 -6.61 -5.69
N LEU A 126 -26.58 -7.03 -5.38
CA LEU A 126 -26.87 -8.41 -4.97
C LEU A 126 -26.66 -9.41 -6.12
N THR A 127 -26.70 -8.96 -7.38
CA THR A 127 -26.46 -9.85 -8.54
C THR A 127 -25.01 -10.31 -8.62
N ALA A 128 -24.08 -9.61 -7.96
CA ALA A 128 -22.68 -10.03 -7.88
C ALA A 128 -22.50 -11.42 -7.26
N LYS A 129 -23.45 -11.84 -6.40
CA LYS A 129 -23.46 -13.18 -5.80
C LYS A 129 -23.38 -14.28 -6.86
N ASP A 130 -24.21 -14.16 -7.89
CA ASP A 130 -24.39 -15.18 -8.93
C ASP A 130 -23.55 -14.88 -10.18
N ASN A 131 -22.89 -13.73 -10.21
CA ASN A 131 -22.03 -13.26 -11.30
C ASN A 131 -20.54 -13.26 -10.93
N GLY A 132 -20.07 -14.30 -10.24
CA GLY A 132 -18.65 -14.48 -9.91
C GLY A 132 -18.02 -13.35 -9.10
N GLY A 133 -18.81 -12.56 -8.37
CA GLY A 133 -18.35 -11.44 -7.56
C GLY A 133 -18.21 -10.11 -8.29
N TYR A 134 -18.45 -10.05 -9.61
CA TYR A 134 -18.39 -8.80 -10.37
C TYR A 134 -19.58 -7.90 -10.01
N VAL A 135 -19.27 -6.79 -9.34
CA VAL A 135 -20.26 -5.81 -8.89
C VAL A 135 -20.57 -4.85 -10.04
N PRO A 136 -21.84 -4.74 -10.49
CA PRO A 136 -22.21 -3.76 -11.50
C PRO A 136 -22.21 -2.34 -10.92
N MET A 137 -22.00 -1.35 -11.79
CA MET A 137 -22.35 0.04 -11.46
C MET A 137 -23.86 0.14 -11.17
N PRO A 138 -24.29 1.06 -10.27
CA PRO A 138 -25.70 1.38 -10.12
C PRO A 138 -26.30 1.76 -11.48
N ASN A 139 -27.49 1.24 -11.77
CA ASN A 139 -28.16 1.44 -13.05
C ASN A 139 -29.38 2.38 -12.90
N ARG A 140 -30.04 2.73 -14.01
CA ARG A 140 -31.21 3.63 -13.99
C ARG A 140 -32.37 3.16 -13.09
N SER A 141 -32.54 1.84 -12.89
CA SER A 141 -33.55 1.33 -11.97
C SER A 141 -33.15 1.52 -10.49
N ASP A 142 -31.85 1.61 -10.23
CA ASP A 142 -31.30 1.94 -8.91
C ASP A 142 -31.45 3.42 -8.55
N GLU A 143 -31.58 4.29 -9.56
CA GLU A 143 -31.80 5.74 -9.40
C GLU A 143 -33.26 6.11 -9.07
N HIS A 144 -34.18 5.14 -9.07
CA HIS A 144 -35.57 5.39 -8.74
C HIS A 144 -35.71 5.83 -7.26
N PRO A 145 -36.49 6.87 -6.92
CA PRO A 145 -36.56 7.43 -5.56
C PRO A 145 -36.97 6.42 -4.47
N ASN A 146 -37.69 5.37 -4.87
CA ASN A 146 -38.15 4.30 -3.96
C ASN A 146 -37.17 3.13 -3.86
N THR A 147 -36.04 3.15 -4.59
CA THR A 147 -35.05 2.09 -4.50
C THR A 147 -34.27 2.21 -3.19
N LYS A 148 -34.28 1.13 -2.40
CA LYS A 148 -33.60 1.09 -1.12
C LYS A 148 -32.09 1.12 -1.35
N ARG A 149 -31.45 2.22 -0.95
CA ARG A 149 -30.00 2.34 -0.80
C ARG A 149 -29.60 1.93 0.62
N GLU A 150 -28.59 1.08 0.73
CA GLU A 150 -27.98 0.72 2.01
C GLU A 150 -26.51 1.13 2.03
N MET A 151 -25.93 1.27 3.22
CA MET A 151 -24.49 1.44 3.38
C MET A 151 -23.91 0.13 3.89
N HIS A 152 -23.02 -0.47 3.11
CA HIS A 152 -22.35 -1.72 3.44
C HIS A 152 -20.85 -1.49 3.58
N ALA A 153 -20.21 -2.14 4.55
CA ALA A 153 -18.77 -2.00 4.76
C ALA A 153 -18.03 -3.29 4.41
N MET A 154 -17.00 -3.16 3.59
CA MET A 154 -16.18 -4.26 3.07
C MET A 154 -14.69 -3.94 3.23
N LEU A 155 -13.83 -4.93 2.94
CA LEU A 155 -12.38 -4.80 3.02
C LEU A 155 -11.77 -4.89 1.62
N ALA A 156 -11.12 -3.83 1.16
CA ALA A 156 -10.32 -3.86 -0.06
C ALA A 156 -8.98 -4.52 0.22
N VAL A 157 -8.60 -5.50 -0.61
CA VAL A 157 -7.41 -6.33 -0.40
C VAL A 157 -6.46 -6.36 -1.61
N GLY A 158 -6.85 -5.71 -2.70
CA GLY A 158 -6.05 -5.63 -3.91
C GLY A 158 -6.77 -4.85 -5.00
N TYR A 159 -6.11 -4.70 -6.14
CA TYR A 159 -6.65 -4.06 -7.32
C TYR A 159 -6.10 -4.73 -8.58
N ASP A 160 -6.82 -4.58 -9.68
CA ASP A 160 -6.39 -5.01 -11.00
C ASP A 160 -6.69 -3.92 -12.03
N ASP A 161 -5.64 -3.32 -12.59
CA ASP A 161 -5.76 -2.26 -13.59
C ASP A 161 -6.28 -2.78 -14.92
N TYR A 162 -6.09 -4.07 -15.23
CA TYR A 162 -6.59 -4.65 -16.48
C TYR A 162 -8.12 -4.69 -16.48
N SER A 163 -8.73 -5.20 -15.40
CA SER A 163 -10.18 -5.19 -15.20
C SER A 163 -10.73 -3.90 -14.59
N ARG A 164 -9.86 -2.91 -14.30
CA ARG A 164 -10.19 -1.63 -13.66
C ARG A 164 -11.08 -1.80 -12.42
N SER A 165 -10.70 -2.72 -11.55
CA SER A 165 -11.51 -3.11 -10.38
C SER A 165 -10.66 -3.26 -9.12
N PHE A 166 -11.26 -2.96 -7.97
CA PHE A 166 -10.74 -3.34 -6.66
C PHE A 166 -11.22 -4.75 -6.29
N ILE A 167 -10.33 -5.54 -5.71
CA ILE A 167 -10.62 -6.86 -5.15
C ILE A 167 -11.01 -6.65 -3.69
N VAL A 168 -12.20 -7.10 -3.31
CA VAL A 168 -12.75 -6.87 -1.97
C VAL A 168 -13.16 -8.17 -1.31
N ARG A 169 -12.87 -8.32 -0.01
CA ARG A 169 -13.41 -9.38 0.83
C ARG A 169 -14.75 -8.92 1.39
N ASN A 170 -15.81 -9.66 1.07
CA ASN A 170 -17.14 -9.44 1.62
C ASN A 170 -17.36 -10.28 2.90
N SER A 171 -18.45 -10.02 3.61
CA SER A 171 -18.82 -10.71 4.85
C SER A 171 -20.13 -11.48 4.73
N TYR A 172 -20.51 -11.91 3.53
CA TYR A 172 -21.72 -12.70 3.24
C TYR A 172 -21.44 -14.20 3.07
N GLY A 173 -20.26 -14.65 3.55
CA GLY A 173 -19.83 -16.04 3.49
C GLY A 173 -19.23 -16.43 2.15
N GLU A 174 -18.59 -17.60 2.13
CA GLU A 174 -17.81 -18.09 0.99
C GLU A 174 -18.65 -18.42 -0.25
N LYS A 175 -19.97 -18.60 -0.08
CA LYS A 175 -20.89 -18.88 -1.20
C LYS A 175 -21.29 -17.62 -1.98
N TRP A 176 -20.85 -16.45 -1.56
CA TRP A 176 -21.13 -15.20 -2.24
C TRP A 176 -19.97 -14.83 -3.18
N GLY A 177 -20.27 -14.51 -4.44
CA GLY A 177 -19.27 -14.04 -5.40
C GLY A 177 -18.18 -15.08 -5.68
N ASP A 178 -16.93 -14.65 -5.78
CA ASP A 178 -15.79 -15.56 -5.92
C ASP A 178 -15.26 -15.98 -4.54
N ARG A 179 -15.79 -17.07 -3.98
CA ARG A 179 -15.37 -17.60 -2.65
C ARG A 179 -15.42 -16.55 -1.53
N GLY A 180 -16.43 -15.69 -1.52
CA GLY A 180 -16.59 -14.58 -0.56
C GLY A 180 -15.94 -13.26 -0.98
N TYR A 181 -15.29 -13.22 -2.15
CA TYR A 181 -14.70 -12.02 -2.72
C TYR A 181 -15.57 -11.43 -3.84
N GLY A 182 -15.38 -10.13 -4.06
CA GLY A 182 -16.00 -9.38 -5.15
C GLY A 182 -15.01 -8.46 -5.84
N TYR A 183 -15.42 -7.97 -7.01
CA TYR A 183 -14.67 -7.06 -7.87
C TYR A 183 -15.50 -5.82 -8.09
N ILE A 184 -15.08 -4.69 -7.53
CA ILE A 184 -15.81 -3.43 -7.59
C ILE A 184 -15.13 -2.49 -8.59
N PRO A 185 -15.85 -1.97 -9.60
CA PRO A 185 -15.28 -1.04 -10.58
C PRO A 185 -14.65 0.19 -9.93
N TYR A 186 -13.54 0.68 -10.51
CA TYR A 186 -12.90 1.92 -10.09
C TYR A 186 -13.86 3.11 -10.07
N ASP A 187 -14.72 3.23 -11.07
CA ASP A 187 -15.68 4.34 -11.17
C ASP A 187 -16.71 4.33 -10.02
N TYR A 188 -16.97 3.17 -9.41
CA TYR A 188 -17.81 3.05 -8.22
C TYR A 188 -17.03 3.48 -6.97
N MET A 189 -15.83 2.91 -6.79
CA MET A 189 -14.98 3.14 -5.61
C MET A 189 -14.44 4.58 -5.54
N GLY A 190 -14.15 5.19 -6.69
CA GLY A 190 -13.68 6.57 -6.81
C GLY A 190 -14.79 7.62 -6.79
N ASN A 191 -16.07 7.22 -6.64
CA ASN A 191 -17.17 8.18 -6.55
C ASN A 191 -17.42 8.54 -5.07
N PRO A 192 -17.14 9.79 -4.64
CA PRO A 192 -17.28 10.21 -3.25
C PRO A 192 -18.73 10.21 -2.74
N GLU A 193 -19.74 10.16 -3.61
CA GLU A 193 -21.13 10.02 -3.18
C GLU A 193 -21.52 8.58 -2.86
N LEU A 194 -20.79 7.62 -3.41
CA LEU A 194 -21.07 6.20 -3.33
C LEU A 194 -20.10 5.46 -2.40
N CYS A 195 -18.83 5.85 -2.36
CA CYS A 195 -17.80 5.28 -1.52
C CYS A 195 -17.36 6.31 -0.48
N LYS A 196 -17.45 5.96 0.81
CA LYS A 196 -17.20 6.87 1.94
C LYS A 196 -16.52 6.12 3.09
N GLN A 197 -15.91 6.86 4.02
CA GLN A 197 -15.27 6.32 5.23
C GLN A 197 -14.23 5.24 4.95
N LEU A 198 -13.26 5.54 4.08
CA LEU A 198 -12.14 4.66 3.83
C LEU A 198 -11.11 4.80 4.95
N HIS A 199 -10.66 3.68 5.52
CA HIS A 199 -9.70 3.68 6.63
C HIS A 199 -8.80 2.46 6.56
N THR A 200 -7.50 2.65 6.76
CA THR A 200 -6.53 1.56 6.90
C THR A 200 -5.99 1.49 8.31
N ILE A 201 -5.68 0.28 8.76
CA ILE A 201 -4.96 0.02 10.00
C ILE A 201 -3.53 -0.36 9.59
N LYS A 202 -2.52 0.27 10.18
CA LYS A 202 -1.10 0.06 9.84
C LYS A 202 -0.30 -0.64 10.95
N ALA A 203 -0.66 -0.44 12.22
CA ALA A 203 0.00 -1.11 13.34
C ALA A 203 -0.91 -1.31 14.56
N ILE A 204 -0.58 -2.33 15.36
CA ILE A 204 -1.24 -2.66 16.62
C ILE A 204 -0.20 -2.88 17.73
N THR A 205 -0.55 -2.64 19.00
CA THR A 205 0.32 -3.01 20.14
C THR A 205 0.51 -4.52 20.18
N GLY A 206 1.63 -4.96 20.77
CA GLY A 206 1.97 -6.38 20.85
C GLY A 206 2.46 -6.97 19.53
N ASP A 207 2.55 -6.15 18.47
CA ASP A 207 3.34 -6.41 17.28
C ASP A 207 4.84 -6.31 17.63
N SER A 208 5.67 -7.22 17.14
CA SER A 208 7.12 -7.13 17.30
C SER A 208 7.70 -5.84 16.69
N ARG A 209 6.99 -5.19 15.75
CA ARG A 209 7.33 -3.84 15.28
C ARG A 209 6.95 -2.71 16.25
N SER A 210 5.89 -2.84 17.06
CA SER A 210 5.50 -1.77 18.00
C SER A 210 6.52 -1.62 19.14
N ARG A 211 7.23 -2.71 19.49
CA ARG A 211 8.36 -2.67 20.43
C ARG A 211 9.52 -1.80 19.94
N LEU A 212 9.69 -1.64 18.62
CA LEU A 212 10.76 -0.81 18.06
C LEU A 212 10.42 0.69 18.07
N GLN A 213 9.19 1.08 18.41
CA GLN A 213 8.77 2.48 18.57
C GLN A 213 8.58 2.88 20.04
N GLU A 214 8.34 1.93 20.95
CA GLU A 214 8.18 2.21 22.39
C GLU A 214 9.51 2.40 23.14
N ASP A 215 10.66 2.01 22.56
CA ASP A 215 11.99 2.17 23.18
C ASP A 215 12.56 3.62 23.12
N ASN A 216 11.73 4.64 22.85
CA ASN A 216 12.13 6.05 22.79
C ASN A 216 11.41 6.98 23.79
N GLN A 217 10.82 6.44 24.84
CA GLN A 217 10.35 7.26 25.98
C GLN A 217 10.92 6.74 27.30
N ASP A 218 11.90 7.49 27.80
CA ASP A 218 12.47 7.38 29.14
C ASP A 218 11.40 7.33 30.23
N TYR A 219 11.35 6.19 30.94
CA TYR A 219 10.97 6.15 32.35
C TYR A 219 11.72 5.01 33.05
N ASP A 220 12.92 5.29 33.54
CA ASP A 220 13.66 4.43 34.47
C ASP A 220 13.73 5.09 35.87
N PRO A 221 13.05 4.52 36.87
CA PRO A 221 13.42 4.71 38.26
C PRO A 221 14.16 3.45 38.76
N TYR A 222 15.49 3.55 38.75
CA TYR A 222 16.49 2.75 39.47
C TYR A 222 17.06 1.47 38.82
N GLY A 223 18.28 1.57 38.26
CA GLY A 223 19.29 0.50 38.45
C GLY A 223 20.39 0.34 37.39
N TRP A 224 21.50 1.05 37.60
CA TRP A 224 22.85 0.94 37.01
C TRP A 224 23.37 -0.46 36.61
N ILE A 225 24.02 -0.57 35.44
CA ILE A 225 25.43 -1.00 35.22
C ILE A 225 25.80 -0.88 33.71
N SER A 226 26.86 -0.09 33.47
CA SER A 226 27.88 0.01 32.39
C SER A 226 27.95 -1.10 31.31
N ASP A 227 28.40 -0.92 30.07
CA ASP A 227 29.20 0.14 29.42
C ASP A 227 29.29 -0.11 27.89
N ASN A 228 29.43 0.99 27.13
CA ASN A 228 30.20 1.21 25.90
C ASN A 228 29.87 0.51 24.56
N ASN A 229 29.20 1.24 23.65
CA ASN A 229 29.81 2.00 22.52
C ASN A 229 28.67 2.47 21.58
N THR A 230 28.30 3.76 21.52
CA THR A 230 28.72 4.74 20.49
C THR A 230 28.70 4.17 19.06
N ASP A 231 27.98 4.70 18.07
CA ASP A 231 27.78 6.13 17.80
C ASP A 231 26.82 6.40 16.62
N TYR A 232 26.19 7.58 16.66
CA TYR A 232 25.59 8.39 15.58
C TYR A 232 24.22 8.03 14.97
N TYR A 233 23.19 8.69 15.51
CA TYR A 233 22.00 9.14 14.77
C TYR A 233 22.34 10.34 13.89
N ALA A 234 22.03 10.26 12.60
CA ALA A 234 21.90 11.44 11.76
C ALA A 234 20.41 11.78 11.62
N GLU A 235 20.02 12.91 12.19
CA GLU A 235 18.76 13.59 11.89
C GLU A 235 18.64 13.80 10.37
N SER A 236 17.51 13.43 9.78
CA SER A 236 17.10 14.00 8.50
C SER A 236 15.61 14.29 8.52
N ASN A 237 15.29 15.57 8.54
CA ASN A 237 13.98 16.15 8.28
C ASN A 237 13.38 15.53 7.01
N TYR A 238 12.28 14.80 7.17
CA TYR A 238 11.48 14.29 6.06
C TYR A 238 10.56 15.43 5.59
N VAL A 239 10.86 15.98 4.42
CA VAL A 239 10.01 16.97 3.74
C VAL A 239 9.02 16.23 2.84
N ASP A 240 7.75 16.43 3.17
CA ASP A 240 6.53 16.06 2.45
C ASP A 240 6.47 16.65 1.02
N PRO A 241 6.16 15.85 -0.02
CA PRO A 241 5.81 16.35 -1.33
C PRO A 241 4.30 16.21 -1.61
N SER A 242 3.47 16.99 -0.92
CA SER A 242 2.10 17.26 -1.35
C SER A 242 1.71 18.74 -1.14
N ASN A 243 2.28 19.60 -1.98
CA ASN A 243 1.72 20.90 -2.34
C ASN A 243 2.27 21.22 -3.75
N SER A 244 1.50 21.56 -4.78
CA SER A 244 0.25 22.30 -4.79
C SER A 244 -0.47 22.21 -6.15
N TYR A 245 -1.74 22.62 -6.11
CA TYR A 245 -2.74 22.84 -7.15
C TYR A 245 -2.31 23.65 -8.40
N ASN A 246 -3.01 23.41 -9.51
CA ASN A 246 -3.12 24.35 -10.63
C ASN A 246 -3.97 25.59 -10.24
N SER A 247 -3.26 26.72 -10.09
CA SER A 247 -3.53 28.08 -10.58
C SER A 247 -4.97 28.65 -10.61
N TYR A 248 -5.25 29.55 -9.67
CA TYR A 248 -5.69 30.92 -9.99
C TYR A 248 -4.44 31.83 -9.90
N GLU A 249 -4.24 32.68 -10.91
CA GLU A 249 -3.05 33.53 -11.07
C GLU A 249 -2.98 34.67 -10.03
N ASP A 250 -1.91 34.71 -9.23
CA ASP A 250 -1.48 35.88 -8.44
C ASP A 250 -0.24 36.51 -9.13
N PRO A 251 -0.28 37.77 -9.58
CA PRO A 251 0.75 38.33 -10.46
C PRO A 251 2.12 38.64 -9.82
N ASN A 252 2.39 38.28 -8.56
CA ASN A 252 3.58 38.80 -7.84
C ASN A 252 4.54 37.76 -7.23
N TYR A 253 4.56 36.50 -7.66
CA TYR A 253 5.48 35.50 -7.10
C TYR A 253 6.50 34.97 -8.12
N SER A 254 7.77 35.36 -7.95
CA SER A 254 8.91 34.90 -8.75
C SER A 254 9.71 33.83 -7.99
N GLY A 255 9.70 32.58 -8.45
CA GLY A 255 10.56 31.50 -7.94
C GLY A 255 10.36 30.19 -8.72
N ASN A 256 11.44 29.52 -9.12
CA ASN A 256 11.52 28.64 -10.28
C ASN A 256 11.96 27.20 -9.90
N TYR A 257 11.51 26.19 -10.67
CA TYR A 257 11.95 24.78 -10.82
C TYR A 257 11.58 23.69 -9.77
N TYR A 258 10.60 22.83 -10.14
CA TYR A 258 10.62 21.38 -9.89
C TYR A 258 10.01 20.65 -11.11
N SER A 259 10.85 20.01 -11.91
CA SER A 259 10.45 19.14 -13.04
C SER A 259 11.08 17.76 -12.90
N ASP A 260 10.32 16.74 -13.33
CA ASP A 260 10.72 15.37 -13.69
C ASP A 260 10.91 14.31 -12.59
N TYR A 261 9.80 13.84 -11.99
CA TYR A 261 9.69 12.45 -11.52
C TYR A 261 8.29 11.91 -11.85
N GLY A 262 8.19 11.03 -12.85
CA GLY A 262 6.97 10.28 -13.16
C GLY A 262 7.12 8.81 -12.78
N PHE A 263 6.30 8.32 -11.85
CA PHE A 263 6.09 6.89 -11.62
C PHE A 263 4.99 6.39 -12.56
N GLN A 264 5.22 5.31 -13.33
CA GLN A 264 4.17 4.68 -14.15
C GLN A 264 4.24 3.14 -14.14
N GLU A 265 3.05 2.52 -14.03
CA GLU A 265 2.73 1.08 -13.97
C GLU A 265 2.63 0.42 -15.38
N PRO A 266 1.92 -0.73 -15.59
CA PRO A 266 2.41 -2.03 -16.13
C PRO A 266 3.18 -2.02 -17.47
N VAL A 267 3.93 -3.11 -17.75
CA VAL A 267 4.88 -3.26 -18.88
C VAL A 267 4.39 -2.68 -20.22
N VAL A 268 3.11 -2.87 -20.58
CA VAL A 268 2.53 -2.33 -21.83
C VAL A 268 2.57 -0.80 -21.90
N TYR A 269 2.33 -0.09 -20.80
CA TYR A 269 2.46 1.36 -20.76
C TYR A 269 3.92 1.82 -20.69
N ALA A 270 4.78 1.02 -20.06
CA ALA A 270 6.22 1.25 -20.12
C ALA A 270 6.75 1.12 -21.56
N GLU A 271 6.26 0.15 -22.34
CA GLU A 271 6.56 0.00 -23.77
C GLU A 271 6.12 1.22 -24.58
N ASP A 272 4.88 1.67 -24.39
CA ASP A 272 4.35 2.84 -25.08
C ASP A 272 5.10 4.13 -24.68
N TYR A 273 5.38 4.32 -23.38
CA TYR A 273 6.15 5.45 -22.88
C TYR A 273 7.58 5.48 -23.43
N LEU A 274 8.30 4.36 -23.35
CA LEU A 274 9.65 4.23 -23.91
C LEU A 274 9.65 4.47 -25.41
N SER A 275 8.63 4.01 -26.13
CA SER A 275 8.48 4.23 -27.57
C SER A 275 8.31 5.72 -27.90
N ARG A 276 7.44 6.42 -27.15
CA ARG A 276 7.15 7.85 -27.35
C ARG A 276 8.30 8.76 -26.94
N LYS A 277 9.05 8.40 -25.89
CA LYS A 277 10.07 9.24 -25.26
C LYS A 277 11.51 8.83 -25.54
N LYS A 278 11.75 7.82 -26.40
CA LYS A 278 13.07 7.24 -26.66
C LYS A 278 14.20 8.25 -26.91
N ASP A 279 13.94 9.32 -27.65
CA ASP A 279 15.01 10.26 -28.05
C ASP A 279 15.35 11.25 -26.94
N GLU A 280 14.35 11.66 -26.14
CA GLU A 280 14.55 12.41 -24.89
C GLU A 280 15.35 11.55 -23.89
N ILE A 281 14.98 10.27 -23.76
CA ILE A 281 15.65 9.32 -22.87
C ILE A 281 17.10 9.10 -23.28
N LYS A 282 17.38 8.93 -24.58
CA LYS A 282 18.76 8.81 -25.09
C LYS A 282 19.62 10.03 -24.77
N SER A 283 19.01 11.21 -24.71
CA SER A 283 19.71 12.46 -24.39
C SER A 283 19.84 12.73 -22.89
N SER A 284 19.07 12.03 -22.06
CA SER A 284 19.06 12.23 -20.61
C SER A 284 20.11 11.36 -19.92
N SER A 285 21.08 12.02 -19.27
CA SER A 285 22.03 11.32 -18.40
C SER A 285 21.37 10.87 -17.09
N LYS A 286 20.28 11.52 -16.65
CA LYS A 286 19.71 11.33 -15.32
C LYS A 286 18.72 10.17 -15.20
N LEU A 287 18.22 9.65 -16.32
CA LEU A 287 17.22 8.58 -16.28
C LEU A 287 17.80 7.25 -15.79
N GLN A 288 17.09 6.63 -14.85
CA GLN A 288 17.26 5.27 -14.39
C GLN A 288 15.89 4.64 -14.15
N ILE A 289 15.78 3.33 -14.26
CA ILE A 289 14.54 2.59 -14.06
C ILE A 289 14.64 1.81 -12.75
N ILE A 290 13.60 1.90 -11.92
CA ILE A 290 13.46 1.12 -10.70
C ILE A 290 12.25 0.20 -10.87
N CYS A 291 12.42 -1.10 -10.64
CA CYS A 291 11.33 -2.06 -10.75
C CYS A 291 11.33 -3.08 -9.61
N ARG A 292 10.19 -3.74 -9.38
CA ARG A 292 10.11 -4.89 -8.46
C ARG A 292 10.68 -6.14 -9.14
N GLY A 293 11.42 -6.94 -8.40
CA GLY A 293 12.02 -8.19 -8.87
C GLY A 293 11.08 -9.39 -8.77
N PHE A 294 9.95 -9.32 -9.48
CA PHE A 294 8.99 -10.42 -9.58
C PHE A 294 9.48 -11.48 -10.58
N TYR A 295 9.33 -12.77 -10.26
CA TYR A 295 9.82 -13.88 -11.09
C TYR A 295 8.86 -15.09 -11.15
N LYS A 296 7.65 -14.97 -10.58
CA LYS A 296 6.64 -16.04 -10.64
C LYS A 296 5.88 -16.08 -11.96
N ASP A 297 6.07 -15.08 -12.81
CA ASP A 297 5.54 -14.98 -14.16
C ASP A 297 6.73 -14.78 -15.11
N GLU A 298 6.92 -15.72 -16.05
CA GLU A 298 8.02 -15.73 -17.01
C GLU A 298 8.00 -14.51 -17.95
N ASN A 299 6.86 -13.83 -18.07
CA ASN A 299 6.68 -12.68 -18.95
C ASN A 299 6.69 -11.33 -18.23
N LYS A 300 6.86 -11.32 -16.90
CA LYS A 300 6.79 -10.08 -16.08
C LYS A 300 7.95 -9.97 -15.11
N ASN A 301 9.16 -10.15 -15.63
CA ASN A 301 10.38 -10.06 -14.83
C ASN A 301 11.40 -9.08 -15.43
N PRO A 302 12.51 -8.79 -14.71
CA PRO A 302 13.51 -7.82 -15.16
C PRO A 302 14.17 -8.14 -16.52
N LEU A 303 14.18 -9.39 -17.00
CA LEU A 303 14.70 -9.71 -18.33
C LEU A 303 13.80 -9.18 -19.44
N ASN A 304 12.47 -9.19 -19.26
CA ASN A 304 11.54 -8.58 -20.22
C ASN A 304 11.82 -7.08 -20.37
N LEU A 305 12.13 -6.40 -19.26
CA LEU A 305 12.53 -4.99 -19.29
C LEU A 305 13.85 -4.78 -20.02
N LEU A 306 14.87 -5.62 -19.77
CA LEU A 306 16.14 -5.52 -20.51
C LEU A 306 15.97 -5.77 -22.01
N PHE A 307 15.12 -6.75 -22.37
CA PHE A 307 14.77 -7.03 -23.75
C PHE A 307 14.13 -5.81 -24.41
N LEU A 308 13.17 -5.17 -23.75
CA LEU A 308 12.53 -3.96 -24.22
C LEU A 308 13.52 -2.80 -24.41
N LEU A 309 14.40 -2.57 -23.42
CA LEU A 309 15.45 -1.56 -23.53
C LEU A 309 16.40 -1.83 -24.71
N ASN A 310 16.66 -3.10 -25.05
CA ASN A 310 17.45 -3.45 -26.23
C ASN A 310 16.73 -3.04 -27.52
N GLN A 311 15.44 -3.32 -27.65
CA GLN A 311 14.64 -2.96 -28.83
C GLN A 311 14.68 -1.44 -29.08
N HIS A 312 14.71 -0.63 -28.02
CA HIS A 312 14.77 0.83 -28.11
C HIS A 312 16.20 1.42 -28.12
N ARG A 313 17.25 0.59 -28.12
CA ARG A 313 18.67 1.00 -28.06
C ARG A 313 19.01 1.79 -26.78
N LEU A 314 18.38 1.45 -25.66
CA LEU A 314 18.51 2.09 -24.34
C LEU A 314 19.36 1.26 -23.35
N LYS A 315 20.39 0.55 -23.85
CA LYS A 315 21.23 -0.33 -23.02
C LYS A 315 21.97 0.38 -21.89
N HIS A 316 22.14 1.70 -22.00
CA HIS A 316 22.86 2.55 -21.05
C HIS A 316 22.01 2.98 -19.84
N VAL A 317 20.69 2.75 -19.87
CA VAL A 317 19.78 3.13 -18.78
C VAL A 317 19.97 2.14 -17.63
N PRO A 318 20.38 2.59 -16.43
CA PRO A 318 20.54 1.71 -15.27
C PRO A 318 19.18 1.13 -14.86
N VAL A 319 19.15 -0.17 -14.56
CA VAL A 319 17.96 -0.85 -14.04
C VAL A 319 18.23 -1.35 -12.63
N LEU A 320 17.50 -0.79 -11.67
CA LEU A 320 17.58 -1.12 -10.26
C LEU A 320 16.38 -1.98 -9.88
N VAL A 321 16.63 -3.15 -9.33
CA VAL A 321 15.62 -4.16 -9.03
C VAL A 321 15.55 -4.37 -7.52
N PHE A 322 14.40 -4.08 -6.92
CA PHE A 322 14.14 -4.34 -5.52
C PHE A 322 13.32 -5.62 -5.34
N THR A 323 13.79 -6.57 -4.53
CA THR A 323 13.08 -7.82 -4.26
C THR A 323 13.32 -8.34 -2.84
N GLN A 324 12.31 -8.98 -2.25
CA GLN A 324 12.46 -9.67 -0.96
C GLN A 324 13.16 -11.03 -1.09
N ASP A 325 13.20 -11.61 -2.29
CA ASP A 325 13.86 -12.89 -2.56
C ASP A 325 14.88 -12.74 -3.69
N LYS A 326 16.05 -12.21 -3.33
CA LYS A 326 17.17 -11.98 -4.24
C LYS A 326 17.71 -13.28 -4.84
N ALA A 327 17.82 -14.33 -4.03
CA ALA A 327 18.38 -15.61 -4.46
C ALA A 327 17.46 -16.33 -5.45
N GLY A 328 16.16 -16.41 -5.14
CA GLY A 328 15.16 -17.00 -6.03
C GLY A 328 15.05 -16.26 -7.35
N LEU A 329 15.04 -14.92 -7.32
CA LEU A 329 15.08 -14.10 -8.53
C LEU A 329 16.33 -14.39 -9.35
N GLN A 330 17.53 -14.33 -8.76
CA GLN A 330 18.78 -14.57 -9.49
C GLN A 330 18.83 -15.97 -10.11
N HIS A 331 18.34 -16.99 -9.41
CA HIS A 331 18.24 -18.35 -9.94
C HIS A 331 17.31 -18.41 -11.16
N HIS A 332 16.13 -17.79 -11.07
CA HIS A 332 15.18 -17.72 -12.18
C HIS A 332 15.78 -17.01 -13.41
N LEU A 333 16.35 -15.81 -13.23
CA LEU A 333 16.94 -15.05 -14.34
C LEU A 333 18.13 -15.79 -14.96
N GLN A 334 18.92 -16.52 -14.16
CA GLN A 334 20.02 -17.34 -14.67
C GLN A 334 19.56 -18.43 -15.63
N ASN A 335 18.39 -19.04 -15.36
CA ASN A 335 17.84 -20.11 -16.18
C ASN A 335 17.17 -19.56 -17.46
N GLN A 336 16.54 -18.39 -17.37
CA GLN A 336 15.78 -17.82 -18.49
C GLN A 336 16.62 -16.93 -19.43
N ALA A 337 17.61 -16.19 -18.92
CA ALA A 337 18.36 -15.24 -19.74
C ALA A 337 18.97 -15.81 -21.04
N PRO A 338 19.47 -17.07 -21.09
CA PRO A 338 19.98 -17.65 -22.33
C PRO A 338 18.93 -17.77 -23.43
N SER A 339 17.67 -18.09 -23.11
CA SER A 339 16.60 -18.22 -24.11
C SER A 339 16.18 -16.87 -24.70
N MET A 340 16.50 -15.77 -24.02
CA MET A 340 16.23 -14.40 -24.45
C MET A 340 17.44 -13.69 -25.07
N ASP A 341 18.58 -14.37 -25.21
CA ASP A 341 19.87 -13.79 -25.63
C ASP A 341 20.31 -12.58 -24.77
N LEU A 342 20.07 -12.66 -23.45
CA LEU A 342 20.39 -11.62 -22.48
C LEU A 342 21.54 -12.02 -21.56
N ASN A 343 22.64 -12.53 -22.12
CA ASN A 343 23.78 -13.04 -21.35
C ASN A 343 24.49 -11.97 -20.50
N ASP A 344 24.29 -10.68 -20.79
CA ASP A 344 24.85 -9.53 -20.08
C ASP A 344 23.98 -9.05 -18.89
N TRP A 345 22.87 -9.72 -18.58
CA TRP A 345 21.88 -9.25 -17.60
C TRP A 345 22.47 -8.93 -16.22
N LYS A 346 23.44 -9.71 -15.75
CA LYS A 346 24.09 -9.51 -14.43
C LYS A 346 24.86 -8.20 -14.33
N GLN A 347 25.32 -7.68 -15.46
CA GLN A 347 26.03 -6.40 -15.53
C GLN A 347 25.06 -5.22 -15.62
N ARG A 348 23.83 -5.48 -16.05
CA ARG A 348 22.82 -4.47 -16.36
C ARG A 348 21.76 -4.29 -15.27
N LEU A 349 21.57 -5.31 -14.43
CA LEU A 349 20.66 -5.25 -13.29
C LEU A 349 21.45 -5.04 -12.00
N PHE A 350 21.04 -4.04 -11.22
CA PHE A 350 21.40 -3.94 -9.82
C PHE A 350 20.28 -4.55 -8.98
N ILE A 351 20.48 -5.77 -8.46
CA ILE A 351 19.46 -6.48 -7.68
C ILE A 351 19.78 -6.38 -6.20
N THR A 352 18.86 -5.82 -5.42
CA THR A 352 18.99 -5.74 -3.97
C THR A 352 17.68 -6.04 -3.23
N SER A 353 17.83 -6.52 -2.00
CA SER A 353 16.76 -6.64 -1.01
C SER A 353 16.87 -5.57 0.09
N SER A 354 17.89 -4.70 0.01
CA SER A 354 18.15 -3.62 0.95
C SER A 354 17.71 -2.28 0.35
N SER A 355 16.84 -1.57 1.07
CA SER A 355 16.42 -0.22 0.71
C SER A 355 17.59 0.77 0.76
N GLU A 356 18.51 0.59 1.71
CA GLU A 356 19.71 1.43 1.85
C GLU A 356 20.66 1.27 0.67
N GLU A 357 20.93 0.03 0.23
CA GLU A 357 21.74 -0.24 -0.95
C GLU A 357 21.11 0.36 -2.21
N LEU A 358 19.78 0.25 -2.34
CA LEU A 358 19.02 0.83 -3.45
C LEU A 358 19.18 2.35 -3.49
N LEU A 359 18.93 3.03 -2.37
CA LEU A 359 19.04 4.49 -2.25
C LEU A 359 20.48 4.97 -2.51
N THR A 360 21.46 4.25 -1.97
CA THR A 360 22.88 4.51 -2.23
C THR A 360 23.19 4.42 -3.72
N LYS A 361 22.67 3.39 -4.39
CA LYS A 361 22.89 3.19 -5.83
C LYS A 361 22.20 4.26 -6.68
N ILE A 362 20.98 4.65 -6.32
CA ILE A 362 20.23 5.75 -6.94
C ILE A 362 21.06 7.04 -6.90
N LYS A 363 21.58 7.40 -5.72
CA LYS A 363 22.41 8.59 -5.52
C LYS A 363 23.70 8.52 -6.34
N GLN A 364 24.41 7.39 -6.30
CA GLN A 364 25.64 7.18 -7.08
C GLN A 364 25.42 7.34 -8.59
N ASN A 365 24.32 6.82 -9.13
CA ASN A 365 24.01 6.93 -10.56
C ASN A 365 23.74 8.38 -11.00
N ILE A 366 23.17 9.20 -10.10
CA ILE A 366 22.96 10.63 -10.34
C ILE A 366 24.31 11.36 -10.27
N SER A 367 25.09 11.16 -9.20
CA SER A 367 26.36 11.87 -8.98
C SER A 367 27.44 11.54 -10.01
N ASN A 368 27.56 10.28 -10.46
CA ASN A 368 28.57 9.87 -11.44
C ASN A 368 28.33 10.46 -12.85
N LYS A 369 27.16 11.03 -13.11
CA LYS A 369 26.78 11.57 -14.43
C LYS A 369 26.69 13.10 -14.49
N GLU A 370 26.86 13.77 -13.35
CA GLU A 370 27.05 15.23 -13.29
C GLU A 370 28.53 15.64 -13.49
N HIS A 371 29.46 14.67 -13.48
CA HIS A 371 30.86 14.88 -13.83
C HIS A 371 31.35 14.03 -15.04
N PRO A 372 31.02 14.40 -16.29
CA PRO A 372 31.79 13.99 -17.47
C PRO A 372 32.53 15.16 -18.14
N VAL A 373 32.72 16.30 -17.45
CA VAL A 373 33.49 17.42 -17.98
C VAL A 373 34.54 17.81 -16.94
N ILE A 374 35.79 17.95 -17.39
CA ILE A 374 37.01 18.24 -16.62
C ILE A 374 37.78 16.98 -16.14
N ALA A 375 38.12 16.08 -17.07
CA ALA A 375 39.27 15.18 -16.87
C ALA A 375 39.96 14.83 -18.19
N GLU A 376 40.04 15.75 -19.16
CA GLU A 376 40.79 15.47 -20.41
C GLU A 376 41.29 16.75 -21.12
N LYS A 377 41.77 17.75 -20.37
CA LYS A 377 42.56 18.88 -20.93
C LYS A 377 43.61 19.42 -19.96
N GLN A 378 44.48 18.57 -19.41
CA GLN A 378 45.72 19.04 -18.74
C GLN A 378 47.00 18.25 -19.07
N THR A 379 47.01 17.42 -20.11
CA THR A 379 48.25 16.76 -20.59
C THR A 379 48.71 17.22 -21.99
N ALA A 380 48.21 18.36 -22.47
CA ALA A 380 48.63 18.95 -23.75
C ALA A 380 49.01 20.44 -23.64
N LYS A 381 49.75 20.84 -22.59
CA LYS A 381 50.49 22.11 -22.53
C LYS A 381 51.87 21.91 -21.90
N SER A 382 52.60 20.92 -22.41
CA SER A 382 54.04 20.77 -22.20
C SER A 382 54.58 20.11 -23.47
N LYS A 383 54.88 20.95 -24.46
CA LYS A 383 55.77 20.73 -25.63
C LYS A 383 55.39 21.71 -26.73
N LYS A 384 56.41 22.39 -27.26
CA LYS A 384 56.42 23.50 -28.24
C LYS A 384 56.42 24.86 -27.51
N LYS A 385 57.51 25.64 -27.53
CA LYS A 385 58.50 25.87 -28.60
C LYS A 385 59.83 26.41 -28.02
N PRO A 386 60.90 26.47 -28.84
CA PRO A 386 62.32 26.52 -28.45
C PRO A 386 62.79 27.86 -27.90
#